data_AF-A0A4V1D3E8-F1
#
_entry.id   AF-A0A4V1D3E8-F1
#
_cell.length_a   1.000
_cell.length_b   1.000
_cell.length_c   1.000
_cell.angle_alpha   90.00
_cell.angle_beta   90.00
_cell.angle_gamma   90.00
#
_symmetry.space_group_name_H-M   'P 1'
#
loop_
_entity.id
_entity.type
_entity.pdbx_description
1 polymer ?
#
loop_
_entity_poly.entity_id
_entity_poly.type
_entity_poly.pdbx_seq_one_letter_code
_entity_poly.pdbx_strand_id
1 'polypeptide(L)'
;MKKNNVCYECAFWEELIAYPPEYMEVINQQCLRLHPVANKKDKTLILGGKGKMRYFMRTDGSLIQSNDIWTIGTIPERFISQLPTTAVEITLKAYRQLKKSSKKCYARGCMDRYDCFRYDRALENDEKGSFNAIPPKWNVGDEHCGFFINIQDIKSDESSVISKPNSNEAEN
;
A
#
# COMPACT_ATOMS: atom_id res chain seq x y z
N MET A 1 -22.22 23.46 11.72
CA MET A 1 -23.35 22.67 11.21
C MET A 1 -24.59 23.53 10.90
N LYS A 2 -25.26 24.17 11.87
CA LYS A 2 -26.38 25.10 11.58
C LYS A 2 -26.03 26.35 10.75
N LYS A 3 -24.75 26.73 10.69
CA LYS A 3 -24.29 27.95 9.99
C LYS A 3 -24.11 27.75 8.46
N ASN A 4 -23.92 26.50 8.00
CA ASN A 4 -23.55 26.20 6.59
C ASN A 4 -24.52 25.23 5.88
N ASN A 5 -25.60 24.75 6.52
CA ASN A 5 -26.53 23.75 5.97
C ASN A 5 -25.88 22.44 5.51
N VAL A 6 -24.77 22.03 6.15
CA VAL A 6 -24.05 20.79 5.82
C VAL A 6 -24.33 19.73 6.89
N CYS A 7 -24.53 18.47 6.48
CA CYS A 7 -24.71 17.36 7.42
C CYS A 7 -23.42 17.09 8.23
N TYR A 8 -23.53 16.34 9.32
CA TYR A 8 -22.39 16.06 10.19
C TYR A 8 -21.23 15.42 9.44
N GLU A 9 -21.51 14.41 8.63
CA GLU A 9 -20.51 13.67 7.88
C GLU A 9 -19.77 14.56 6.88
N CYS A 10 -20.51 15.36 6.08
CA CYS A 10 -19.88 16.28 5.13
C CYS A 10 -19.01 17.33 5.84
N ALA A 11 -19.50 17.91 6.94
CA ALA A 11 -18.71 18.87 7.70
C ALA A 11 -17.43 18.25 8.29
N PHE A 12 -17.50 17.00 8.78
CA PHE A 12 -16.34 16.26 9.26
C PHE A 12 -15.27 16.06 8.17
N TRP A 13 -15.68 15.58 6.99
CA TRP A 13 -14.73 15.35 5.89
C TRP A 13 -14.19 16.64 5.29
N GLU A 14 -15.01 17.68 5.15
CA GLU A 14 -14.56 19.00 4.70
C GLU A 14 -13.50 19.58 5.66
N GLU A 15 -13.71 19.47 6.97
CA GLU A 15 -12.75 19.91 7.97
C GLU A 15 -11.46 19.06 7.94
N LEU A 16 -11.59 17.74 7.80
CA LEU A 16 -10.44 16.83 7.69
C LEU A 16 -9.58 17.15 6.46
N ILE A 17 -10.21 17.49 5.33
CA ILE A 17 -9.52 17.85 4.09
C ILE A 17 -8.84 19.21 4.21
N ALA A 18 -9.53 20.20 4.81
CA ALA A 18 -8.97 21.54 4.99
C ALA A 18 -7.83 21.58 6.01
N TYR A 19 -7.90 20.72 7.03
CA TYR A 19 -6.95 20.66 8.15
C TYR A 19 -6.53 19.21 8.43
N PRO A 20 -5.75 18.59 7.52
CA PRO A 20 -5.35 17.21 7.67
C PRO A 20 -4.48 17.03 8.91
N PRO A 21 -4.78 16.04 9.77
CA PRO A 21 -4.00 15.79 10.97
C PRO A 21 -2.62 15.22 10.62
N GLU A 22 -1.68 15.39 11.55
CA GLU A 22 -0.34 14.80 11.42
C GLU A 22 -0.42 13.27 11.29
N TYR A 23 0.48 12.71 10.48
CA TYR A 23 0.55 11.28 10.16
C TYR A 23 -0.67 10.71 9.43
N MET A 24 -1.54 11.57 8.88
CA MET A 24 -2.64 11.10 8.04
C MET A 24 -2.11 10.53 6.73
N GLU A 25 -2.58 9.33 6.39
CA GLU A 25 -2.36 8.71 5.09
C GLU A 25 -3.67 8.15 4.55
N VAL A 26 -3.84 8.22 3.24
CA VAL A 26 -4.95 7.61 2.51
C VAL A 26 -4.47 6.31 1.88
N ILE A 27 -5.02 5.19 2.33
CA ILE A 27 -4.68 3.84 1.88
C ILE A 27 -5.99 3.09 1.61
N ASN A 28 -6.17 2.54 0.41
CA ASN A 28 -7.34 1.74 0.02
C ASN A 28 -8.69 2.41 0.39
N GLN A 29 -8.85 3.68 0.00
CA GLN A 29 -10.06 4.48 0.29
C GLN A 29 -10.34 4.68 1.80
N GLN A 30 -9.37 4.45 2.67
CA GLN A 30 -9.45 4.73 4.09
C GLN A 30 -8.47 5.82 4.48
N CYS A 31 -8.92 6.73 5.34
CA CYS A 31 -8.03 7.66 6.04
C CYS A 31 -7.53 6.98 7.32
N LEU A 32 -6.21 6.85 7.44
CA LEU A 32 -5.53 6.28 8.58
C LEU A 32 -4.59 7.32 9.21
N ARG A 33 -4.34 7.24 10.52
CA ARG A 33 -3.18 7.88 11.17
C ARG A 33 -2.13 6.82 11.44
N LEU A 34 -0.95 7.00 10.85
CA LEU A 34 0.18 6.08 10.99
C LEU A 34 1.24 6.67 11.91
N HIS A 35 1.04 6.57 13.22
CA HIS A 35 2.00 7.12 14.17
C HIS A 35 3.37 6.43 14.08
N PRO A 36 4.46 7.11 14.47
CA PRO A 36 5.78 6.48 14.59
C PRO A 36 5.74 5.23 15.48
N VAL A 37 6.74 4.36 15.31
CA VAL A 37 6.80 3.11 16.09
C VAL A 37 6.81 3.40 17.59
N ALA A 38 5.74 2.96 18.26
CA ALA A 38 5.58 3.06 19.70
C ALA A 38 6.36 1.96 20.43
N ASN A 39 6.90 2.29 21.60
CA ASN A 39 7.65 1.37 22.43
C ASN A 39 6.71 0.40 23.16
N LYS A 40 6.78 -0.88 22.80
CA LYS A 40 5.95 -1.95 23.37
C LYS A 40 6.21 -2.27 24.85
N LYS A 41 7.24 -1.66 25.47
CA LYS A 41 7.53 -1.86 26.90
C LYS A 41 6.52 -1.19 27.82
N ASP A 42 5.82 -0.18 27.32
CA ASP A 42 4.72 0.45 28.06
C ASP A 42 3.45 -0.40 27.92
N LYS A 43 3.09 -1.10 28.99
CA LYS A 43 1.90 -1.96 29.03
C LYS A 43 0.59 -1.18 29.12
N THR A 44 0.65 0.13 29.38
CA THR A 44 -0.54 0.99 29.48
C THR A 44 -0.93 1.60 28.13
N LEU A 45 -0.03 1.54 27.15
CA LEU A 45 -0.23 2.17 25.85
C LEU A 45 -1.16 1.33 24.96
N ILE A 46 -2.35 1.87 24.68
CA ILE A 46 -3.26 1.31 23.70
C ILE A 46 -2.79 1.72 22.31
N LEU A 47 -2.39 0.74 21.51
CA LEU A 47 -1.91 0.96 20.15
C LEU A 47 -3.01 0.63 19.13
N GLY A 48 -3.18 1.52 18.16
CA GLY A 48 -4.00 1.28 16.99
C GLY A 48 -3.52 0.05 16.23
N GLY A 49 -4.45 -0.70 15.61
CA GLY A 49 -4.11 -1.92 14.87
C GLY A 49 -3.56 -3.05 15.74
N LYS A 50 -3.90 -3.07 17.04
CA LYS A 50 -3.47 -4.08 18.04
C LYS A 50 -1.95 -4.15 18.24
N GLY A 51 -1.21 -3.06 17.97
CA GLY A 51 0.24 -3.08 18.13
C GLY A 51 0.99 -3.92 17.09
N LYS A 52 0.32 -4.37 16.02
CA LYS A 52 0.95 -5.16 14.95
C LYS A 52 1.78 -4.24 14.06
N MET A 53 3.02 -4.63 13.81
CA MET A 53 3.89 -3.89 12.90
C MET A 53 3.40 -4.04 11.46
N ARG A 54 3.22 -2.92 10.77
CA ARG A 54 2.87 -2.83 9.35
C ARG A 54 3.83 -1.86 8.65
N TYR A 55 3.91 -1.98 7.33
CA TYR A 55 4.87 -1.28 6.50
C TYR A 55 4.15 -0.65 5.33
N PHE A 56 4.54 0.56 4.98
CA PHE A 56 3.89 1.32 3.92
C PHE A 56 4.94 2.02 3.07
N MET A 57 4.58 2.28 1.82
CA MET A 57 5.35 3.10 0.90
C MET A 57 4.46 4.25 0.42
N ARG A 58 4.91 5.48 0.62
CA ARG A 58 4.25 6.67 0.07
C ARG A 58 4.43 6.75 -1.44
N THR A 59 3.59 7.54 -2.10
CA THR A 59 3.67 7.81 -3.55
C THR A 59 4.99 8.45 -3.98
N ASP A 60 5.66 9.19 -3.07
CA ASP A 60 7.00 9.75 -3.28
C ASP A 60 8.15 8.72 -3.10
N GLY A 61 7.82 7.48 -2.71
CA GLY A 61 8.77 6.39 -2.46
C GLY A 61 9.33 6.36 -1.03
N SER A 62 8.94 7.29 -0.16
CA SER A 62 9.34 7.25 1.25
C SER A 62 8.65 6.08 1.98
N LEU A 63 9.34 5.52 2.97
CA LEU A 63 8.90 4.31 3.67
C LEU A 63 8.43 4.63 5.08
N ILE A 64 7.30 4.05 5.47
CA ILE A 64 6.73 4.17 6.82
C ILE A 64 6.72 2.79 7.45
N GLN A 65 7.08 2.74 8.73
CA GLN A 65 6.87 1.59 9.58
C GLN A 65 6.09 2.06 10.81
N SER A 66 5.01 1.37 11.14
CA SER A 66 4.16 1.73 12.27
C SER A 66 3.58 0.48 12.94
N ASN A 67 3.41 0.56 14.25
CA ASN A 67 2.62 -0.38 15.05
C ASN A 67 1.46 0.32 15.78
N ASP A 68 1.20 1.59 15.47
CA ASP A 68 0.18 2.41 16.11
C ASP A 68 -0.67 3.09 15.02
N ILE A 69 -1.67 2.33 14.55
CA ILE A 69 -2.41 2.64 13.32
C ILE A 69 -3.87 2.83 13.65
N TRP A 70 -4.37 4.05 13.49
CA TRP A 70 -5.75 4.40 13.81
C TRP A 70 -6.53 4.67 12.53
N THR A 71 -7.67 4.02 12.38
CA THR A 71 -8.60 4.32 11.29
C THR A 71 -9.41 5.57 11.65
N ILE A 72 -9.32 6.61 10.82
CA ILE A 72 -10.16 7.81 10.93
C ILE A 72 -11.55 7.49 10.36
N GLY A 73 -11.59 6.86 9.18
CA GLY A 73 -12.84 6.48 8.53
C GLY A 73 -12.63 6.00 7.09
N THR A 74 -13.71 5.47 6.50
CA THR A 74 -13.78 5.12 5.08
C THR A 74 -14.25 6.34 4.30
N ILE A 75 -13.53 6.70 3.24
CA ILE A 75 -13.78 7.92 2.46
C ILE A 75 -15.09 7.76 1.67
N PRO A 76 -16.07 8.68 1.83
CA PRO A 76 -17.28 8.67 1.03
C PRO A 76 -16.98 8.99 -0.44
N GLU A 77 -17.75 8.41 -1.37
CA GLU A 77 -17.54 8.54 -2.82
C GLU A 77 -17.32 9.99 -3.29
N ARG A 78 -18.11 10.93 -2.77
CA ARG A 78 -18.04 12.36 -3.08
C ARG A 78 -16.72 13.06 -2.72
N PHE A 79 -15.91 12.45 -1.85
CA PHE A 79 -14.63 12.99 -1.40
C PHE A 79 -13.41 12.24 -1.96
N ILE A 80 -13.60 11.13 -2.69
CA ILE A 80 -12.49 10.31 -3.23
C ILE A 80 -11.55 11.17 -4.09
N SER A 81 -12.07 12.07 -4.90
CA SER A 81 -11.24 12.93 -5.76
C SER A 81 -10.39 13.95 -4.99
N GLN A 82 -10.80 14.30 -3.76
CA GLN A 82 -10.08 15.25 -2.90
C GLN A 82 -9.07 14.56 -1.98
N LEU A 83 -9.22 13.25 -1.77
CA LEU A 83 -8.36 12.43 -0.92
C LEU A 83 -7.75 11.29 -1.75
N PRO A 84 -6.79 11.60 -2.66
CA PRO A 84 -6.11 10.57 -3.42
C PRO A 84 -5.24 9.70 -2.50
N THR A 85 -4.98 8.46 -2.92
CA THR A 85 -4.07 7.55 -2.22
C THR A 85 -2.69 8.19 -2.02
N THR A 86 -2.25 8.27 -0.77
CA THR A 86 -0.94 8.85 -0.40
C THR A 86 0.10 7.76 -0.10
N ALA A 87 -0.35 6.57 0.28
CA ALA A 87 0.51 5.44 0.57
C ALA A 87 -0.14 4.11 0.19
N VAL A 88 0.68 3.08 0.02
CA VAL A 88 0.26 1.69 -0.16
C VAL A 88 0.88 0.84 0.94
N GLU A 89 0.14 -0.16 1.41
CA GLU A 89 0.69 -1.15 2.32
C GLU A 89 1.57 -2.14 1.56
N ILE A 90 2.74 -2.44 2.12
CA ILE A 90 3.73 -3.35 1.53
C ILE A 90 4.12 -4.44 2.51
N THR A 91 4.65 -5.55 1.98
CA THR A 91 5.16 -6.63 2.84
C THR A 91 6.47 -6.22 3.53
N LEU A 92 6.79 -6.87 4.66
CA LEU A 92 8.08 -6.72 5.34
C LEU A 92 9.27 -7.02 4.39
N LYS A 93 9.08 -7.97 3.47
CA LYS A 93 10.09 -8.34 2.48
C LYS A 93 10.36 -7.17 1.53
N ALA A 94 9.32 -6.58 0.95
CA ALA A 94 9.43 -5.39 0.10
C ALA A 94 10.05 -4.22 0.87
N TYR A 95 9.57 -3.92 2.07
CA TYR A 95 10.10 -2.83 2.90
C TYR A 95 11.60 -2.95 3.14
N ARG A 96 12.07 -4.15 3.52
CA ARG A 96 13.51 -4.41 3.73
C ARG A 96 14.31 -4.21 2.45
N GLN A 97 13.79 -4.63 1.30
CA GLN A 97 14.48 -4.46 0.02
C GLN A 97 14.51 -2.99 -0.43
N LEU A 98 13.42 -2.25 -0.27
CA LEU A 98 13.36 -0.82 -0.58
C LEU A 98 14.29 -0.01 0.33
N LYS A 99 14.36 -0.36 1.61
CA LYS A 99 15.26 0.30 2.57
C LYS A 99 16.75 0.11 2.23
N LYS A 100 17.12 -1.00 1.60
CA LYS A 100 18.51 -1.26 1.20
C LYS A 100 18.97 -0.41 0.02
N SER A 101 18.06 -0.05 -0.89
CA SER A 101 18.41 0.64 -2.14
C SER A 101 17.18 1.28 -2.76
N SER A 102 17.32 2.51 -3.27
CA SER A 102 16.32 3.17 -4.11
C SER A 102 16.57 3.02 -5.61
N LYS A 103 17.58 2.23 -6.01
CA LYS A 103 17.99 2.12 -7.42
C LYS A 103 16.91 1.46 -8.28
N LYS A 104 16.70 2.02 -9.47
CA LYS A 104 15.94 1.39 -10.56
C LYS A 104 16.76 0.26 -11.21
N CYS A 105 16.07 -0.68 -11.83
CA CYS A 105 16.64 -1.76 -12.60
C CYS A 105 16.52 -1.47 -14.11
N TYR A 106 17.63 -1.64 -14.83
CA TYR A 106 17.72 -1.43 -16.28
C TYR A 106 17.98 -2.71 -17.07
N ALA A 107 17.88 -3.87 -16.42
CA ALA A 107 18.22 -5.16 -17.02
C ALA A 107 17.12 -5.62 -18.00
N ARG A 108 17.23 -5.24 -19.28
CA ARG A 108 16.26 -5.64 -20.33
C ARG A 108 16.24 -7.13 -20.65
N GLY A 109 17.29 -7.86 -20.26
CA GLY A 109 17.39 -9.32 -20.37
C GLY A 109 16.88 -10.08 -19.15
N CYS A 110 16.41 -9.37 -18.11
CA CYS A 110 15.91 -9.99 -16.88
C CYS A 110 14.59 -10.72 -17.19
N MET A 111 14.52 -12.01 -16.85
CA MET A 111 13.33 -12.84 -17.01
C MET A 111 12.22 -12.44 -16.02
N ASP A 112 12.59 -11.87 -14.86
CA ASP A 112 11.63 -11.38 -13.85
C ASP A 112 11.22 -9.91 -14.05
N ARG A 113 11.61 -9.28 -15.17
CA ARG A 113 11.50 -7.82 -15.35
C ARG A 113 10.07 -7.28 -15.23
N TYR A 114 9.07 -8.03 -15.70
CA TYR A 114 7.68 -7.55 -15.67
C TYR A 114 7.02 -7.70 -14.31
N ASP A 115 7.55 -8.57 -13.45
CA ASP A 115 7.10 -8.81 -12.08
C ASP A 115 7.93 -8.06 -11.05
N CYS A 116 9.02 -7.41 -11.47
CA CYS A 116 9.91 -6.64 -10.61
C CYS A 116 9.51 -5.18 -10.53
N PHE A 117 9.20 -4.68 -9.33
CA PHE A 117 8.84 -3.28 -9.10
C PHE A 117 9.93 -2.28 -9.51
N ARG A 118 11.20 -2.67 -9.44
CA ARG A 118 12.32 -1.78 -9.76
C ARG A 118 12.51 -1.59 -11.25
N TYR A 119 11.97 -2.48 -12.08
CA TYR A 119 12.22 -2.47 -13.51
C TYR A 119 11.53 -1.29 -14.16
N ASP A 120 12.30 -0.47 -14.87
CA ASP A 120 11.76 0.68 -15.59
C ASP A 120 11.31 0.25 -16.99
N ARG A 121 10.01 0.02 -17.17
CA ARG A 121 9.44 -0.39 -18.47
C ARG A 121 9.59 0.68 -19.56
N ALA A 122 9.80 1.95 -19.19
CA ALA A 122 10.01 3.01 -20.18
C ALA A 122 11.27 2.77 -21.04
N LEU A 123 12.19 1.92 -20.57
CA LEU A 123 13.37 1.52 -21.32
C LEU A 123 13.05 0.72 -22.57
N GLU A 124 11.93 0.02 -22.64
CA GLU A 124 11.60 -0.84 -23.80
C GLU A 124 10.94 -0.07 -24.95
N ASN A 125 10.58 1.20 -24.72
CA ASN A 125 9.91 2.06 -25.70
C ASN A 125 10.84 2.56 -26.83
N ASP A 126 12.15 2.29 -26.75
CA ASP A 126 13.16 2.78 -27.69
C ASP A 126 13.32 1.90 -28.95
N GLU A 127 12.24 1.27 -29.41
CA GLU A 127 12.16 0.34 -30.56
C GLU A 127 12.98 -0.95 -30.43
N LYS A 128 13.93 -1.03 -29.49
CA LYS A 128 14.75 -2.22 -29.24
C LYS A 128 14.04 -3.29 -28.43
N GLY A 129 12.98 -2.91 -27.69
CA GLY A 129 12.21 -3.81 -26.85
C GLY A 129 13.06 -4.55 -25.82
N SER A 130 12.51 -5.67 -25.32
CA SER A 130 13.25 -6.60 -24.47
C SER A 130 14.27 -7.41 -25.28
N PHE A 131 15.42 -7.74 -24.68
CA PHE A 131 16.46 -8.52 -25.36
C PHE A 131 16.11 -10.01 -25.50
N ASN A 132 15.19 -10.52 -24.69
CA ASN A 132 14.79 -11.91 -24.67
C ASN A 132 13.29 -12.10 -24.43
N ALA A 133 12.77 -13.23 -24.91
CA ALA A 133 11.44 -13.72 -24.56
C ALA A 133 11.50 -14.52 -23.25
N ILE A 134 10.48 -14.35 -22.39
CA ILE A 134 10.34 -15.12 -21.16
C ILE A 134 9.82 -16.52 -21.54
N PRO A 135 10.52 -17.61 -21.17
CA PRO A 135 10.06 -18.96 -21.44
C PRO A 135 8.69 -19.25 -20.76
N PRO A 136 7.78 -20.00 -21.39
CA PRO A 136 6.47 -20.32 -20.77
C PRO A 136 6.55 -21.09 -19.45
N LYS A 137 7.66 -21.79 -19.19
CA LYS A 137 7.89 -22.57 -17.98
C LYS A 137 8.69 -21.80 -16.90
N TRP A 138 8.94 -20.51 -17.11
CA TRP A 138 9.69 -19.69 -16.17
C TRP A 138 8.85 -19.39 -14.92
N ASN A 139 9.41 -19.60 -13.73
CA ASN A 139 8.77 -19.16 -12.50
C ASN A 139 9.39 -17.86 -12.03
N VAL A 140 8.51 -16.94 -11.60
CA VAL A 140 8.93 -15.63 -11.09
C VAL A 140 9.86 -15.81 -9.89
N GLY A 141 11.08 -15.26 -9.99
CA GLY A 141 12.12 -15.33 -8.96
C GLY A 141 13.19 -16.40 -9.19
N ASP A 142 13.07 -17.22 -10.24
CA ASP A 142 14.08 -18.23 -10.61
C ASP A 142 15.42 -17.58 -11.03
N GLU A 143 15.44 -16.28 -11.34
CA GLU A 143 16.67 -15.53 -11.61
C GLU A 143 17.48 -15.23 -10.35
N HIS A 144 16.89 -15.43 -9.17
CA HIS A 144 17.51 -15.22 -7.87
C HIS A 144 18.17 -13.83 -7.69
N CYS A 145 17.62 -12.82 -8.36
CA CYS A 145 18.12 -11.46 -8.29
C CYS A 145 17.98 -10.89 -6.86
N GLY A 146 19.10 -10.54 -6.23
CA GLY A 146 19.11 -10.00 -4.86
C GLY A 146 18.39 -8.66 -4.68
N PHE A 147 18.11 -7.95 -5.78
CA PHE A 147 17.36 -6.69 -5.83
C PHE A 147 15.90 -6.87 -6.23
N PHE A 148 15.46 -8.09 -6.52
CA PHE A 148 14.10 -8.37 -6.94
C PHE A 148 13.08 -7.99 -5.85
N ILE A 149 12.05 -7.28 -6.27
CA ILE A 149 10.88 -6.96 -5.45
C ILE A 149 9.66 -7.33 -6.29
N ASN A 150 8.91 -8.34 -5.86
CA ASN A 150 7.71 -8.74 -6.57
C ASN A 150 6.68 -7.62 -6.48
N ILE A 151 6.05 -7.24 -7.59
CA ILE A 151 5.00 -6.22 -7.62
C ILE A 151 3.82 -6.57 -6.70
N GLN A 152 3.52 -7.86 -6.52
CA GLN A 152 2.48 -8.32 -5.59
C GLN A 152 2.85 -8.07 -4.12
N ASP A 153 4.13 -7.90 -3.79
CA ASP A 153 4.55 -7.50 -2.43
C ASP A 153 4.27 -6.00 -2.14
N ILE A 154 3.86 -5.22 -3.15
CA ILE A 154 3.58 -3.78 -3.07
C ILE A 154 2.11 -3.47 -3.33
N LYS A 155 1.46 -4.22 -4.21
CA LYS A 155 0.02 -4.10 -4.42
C LYS A 155 -0.68 -4.84 -3.28
N SER A 156 -1.20 -4.12 -2.30
CA SER A 156 -2.07 -4.74 -1.29
C SER A 156 -3.31 -5.32 -2.00
N ASP A 157 -3.49 -6.63 -1.90
CA ASP A 157 -4.64 -7.36 -2.43
C ASP A 157 -5.99 -6.74 -1.99
N GLU A 158 -6.70 -6.12 -2.92
CA GLU A 158 -8.16 -5.89 -2.82
C GLU A 158 -8.96 -7.22 -2.89
N SER A 159 -8.30 -8.35 -3.16
CA SER A 159 -8.93 -9.65 -3.41
C SER A 159 -9.23 -10.49 -2.15
N SER A 160 -8.73 -10.10 -0.97
CA SER A 160 -8.87 -10.91 0.25
C SER A 160 -10.13 -10.64 1.09
N VAL A 161 -10.99 -9.69 0.69
CA VAL A 161 -12.24 -9.36 1.42
C VAL A 161 -13.48 -10.05 0.83
N ILE A 162 -13.39 -10.64 -0.37
CA ILE A 162 -14.53 -11.33 -1.02
C ILE A 162 -14.24 -12.83 -1.17
N SER A 163 -14.27 -13.58 -0.07
CA SER A 163 -14.68 -14.99 -0.07
C SER A 163 -14.65 -15.59 1.34
N LYS A 164 -15.69 -15.30 2.13
CA LYS A 164 -16.34 -16.39 2.87
C LYS A 164 -17.76 -16.48 2.34
N PRO A 165 -18.10 -17.48 1.52
CA PRO A 165 -19.49 -17.86 1.37
C PRO A 165 -20.00 -18.21 2.76
N ASN A 166 -21.12 -17.60 3.17
CA ASN A 166 -21.86 -18.06 4.33
C ASN A 166 -22.26 -19.51 4.09
N SER A 167 -21.53 -20.46 4.68
CA SER A 167 -22.00 -21.82 4.86
C SER A 167 -23.02 -21.82 6.00
N ASN A 168 -24.21 -21.31 5.74
CA ASN A 168 -25.40 -21.47 6.56
C ASN A 168 -26.60 -21.49 5.61
N GLU A 169 -26.73 -22.58 4.86
CA GLU A 169 -27.98 -23.01 4.23
C GLU A 169 -27.77 -24.42 3.69
N ALA A 170 -28.03 -25.40 4.55
CA ALA A 170 -28.58 -26.72 4.23
C ALA A 170 -28.38 -27.63 5.44
N GLU A 171 -29.47 -27.90 6.17
CA GLU A 171 -29.94 -29.26 6.44
C GLU A 171 -31.23 -29.20 7.29
N ASN A 172 -32.33 -29.47 6.59
CA ASN A 172 -33.62 -30.03 7.01
C ASN A 172 -34.34 -29.52 8.27
#